data_AF-A0A1C2XVD4-F1
#
_entry.id   AF-A0A1C2XVD4-F1
#
_cell.length_a   1.000
_cell.length_b   1.000
_cell.length_c   1.000
_cell.angle_alpha   90.00
_cell.angle_beta   90.00
_cell.angle_gamma   90.00
#
_symmetry.space_group_name_H-M   'P 1'
#
loop_
_entity.id
_entity.type
_entity.pdbx_description
1 polymer ?
#
loop_
_entity_poly.entity_id
_entity_poly.type
_entity_poly.pdbx_seq_one_letter_code
_entity_poly.pdbx_strand_id
1 'polypeptide(L)'
;MYVYIKSEPNLWTVGFYDPKGKWQPESDHGSPEFASRRVRYLNGGNIDDQQTVESPLHQAIIDEIEYMIEGRIFFDYFDKEKSEKIEAIFNEHKAEIIEKNH
;
A
#
# COMPACT_ATOMS: atom_id res chain seq x y z
N MET A 1 -9.46 -13.09 20.08
CA MET A 1 -9.45 -11.81 19.36
C MET A 1 -8.09 -11.18 19.57
N TYR A 2 -7.36 -10.92 18.51
CA TYR A 2 -6.10 -10.20 18.56
C TYR A 2 -6.36 -8.69 18.59
N VAL A 3 -5.52 -7.97 19.31
CA VAL A 3 -5.47 -6.51 19.38
C VAL A 3 -4.01 -6.08 19.38
N TYR A 4 -3.75 -4.77 19.27
CA TYR A 4 -2.41 -4.22 19.39
C TYR A 4 -2.40 -3.09 20.42
N ILE A 5 -1.29 -2.94 21.12
CA ILE A 5 -1.06 -1.90 22.12
C ILE A 5 0.23 -1.15 21.81
N LYS A 6 0.30 0.12 22.20
CA LYS A 6 1.55 0.88 22.18
C LYS A 6 2.37 0.48 23.41
N SER A 7 3.32 -0.43 23.23
CA SER A 7 4.17 -0.94 24.32
C SER A 7 5.27 0.05 24.68
N GLU A 8 5.79 0.78 23.69
CA GLU A 8 6.82 1.82 23.86
C GLU A 8 6.59 3.01 22.91
N PRO A 9 7.29 4.16 23.05
CA PRO A 9 7.07 5.34 22.22
C PRO A 9 7.08 5.08 20.70
N ASN A 10 7.90 4.14 20.23
CA ASN A 10 8.05 3.76 18.83
C ASN A 10 7.79 2.25 18.59
N LEU A 11 7.09 1.58 19.52
CA LEU A 11 6.84 0.14 19.45
C LEU A 11 5.36 -0.16 19.69
N TRP A 12 4.80 -0.94 18.79
CA TRP A 12 3.42 -1.43 18.85
C TRP A 12 3.44 -2.95 18.86
N THR A 13 2.92 -3.55 19.92
CA THR A 13 2.91 -5.00 20.10
C THR A 13 1.51 -5.55 19.85
N VAL A 14 1.41 -6.50 18.92
CA VAL A 14 0.22 -7.31 18.65
C VAL A 14 0.17 -8.46 19.65
N GLY A 15 -1.03 -8.79 20.12
CA GLY A 15 -1.23 -9.90 21.05
C GLY A 15 -2.71 -10.16 21.31
N PHE A 16 -3.01 -10.99 22.29
CA PHE A 16 -4.38 -11.28 22.72
C PHE A 16 -4.45 -11.51 24.23
N TYR A 17 -5.65 -11.45 24.77
CA TYR A 17 -5.91 -11.83 26.15
C TYR A 17 -6.34 -13.28 26.22
N ASP A 18 -5.71 -14.06 27.10
CA ASP A 18 -6.17 -15.41 27.40
C ASP A 18 -7.50 -15.38 28.20
N PRO A 19 -8.17 -16.53 28.41
CA PRO A 19 -9.41 -16.58 29.18
C PRO A 19 -9.30 -16.12 30.64
N LYS A 20 -8.08 -15.97 31.17
CA LYS A 20 -7.80 -15.44 32.50
C LYS A 20 -7.50 -13.93 32.48
N GLY A 21 -7.60 -13.29 31.31
CA GLY A 21 -7.33 -11.87 31.12
C GLY A 21 -5.84 -11.52 31.09
N LYS A 22 -4.94 -12.50 30.94
CA LYS A 22 -3.50 -12.22 30.81
C LYS A 22 -3.15 -11.89 29.37
N TRP A 23 -2.41 -10.79 29.18
CA TRP A 23 -1.86 -10.40 27.89
C TRP A 23 -0.78 -11.38 27.41
N GLN A 24 -0.91 -11.83 26.17
CA GLN A 24 0.04 -12.70 25.47
C GLN A 24 0.55 -11.98 24.21
N PRO A 25 1.81 -11.53 24.17
CA PRO A 25 2.39 -10.87 23.01
C PRO A 25 2.63 -11.86 21.86
N GLU A 26 2.51 -11.40 20.63
CA GLU A 26 2.69 -12.18 19.40
C GLU A 26 3.75 -11.58 18.48
N SER A 27 3.70 -10.27 18.19
CA SER A 27 4.67 -9.59 17.32
C SER A 27 4.79 -8.09 17.59
N ASP A 28 5.96 -7.51 17.26
CA ASP A 28 6.26 -6.09 17.42
C ASP A 28 6.38 -5.36 16.09
N HIS A 29 5.92 -4.11 16.06
CA HIS A 29 5.81 -3.28 14.86
C HIS A 29 6.24 -1.85 15.15
N GLY A 30 6.95 -1.22 14.21
CA GLY A 30 7.40 0.17 14.34
C GLY A 30 6.29 1.21 14.14
N SER A 31 5.11 0.80 13.67
CA SER A 31 3.99 1.71 13.42
C SER A 31 2.64 1.04 13.75
N PRO A 32 1.62 1.83 14.14
CA PRO A 32 0.29 1.31 14.40
C PRO A 32 -0.36 0.75 13.14
N GLU A 33 -0.04 1.27 11.96
CA GLU A 33 -0.55 0.80 10.67
C GLU A 33 -0.13 -0.66 10.41
N PHE A 34 1.15 -0.99 10.61
CA PHE A 34 1.63 -2.37 10.45
C PHE A 34 1.03 -3.31 11.50
N ALA A 35 0.93 -2.87 12.76
CA ALA A 35 0.30 -3.66 13.83
C ALA A 35 -1.19 -3.94 13.54
N SER A 36 -1.92 -2.95 13.05
CA SER A 36 -3.34 -3.08 12.69
C SER A 36 -3.57 -4.04 11.53
N ARG A 37 -2.70 -4.02 10.51
CA ARG A 37 -2.74 -5.00 9.39
C ARG A 37 -2.54 -6.42 9.90
N ARG A 38 -1.59 -6.63 10.81
CA ARG A 38 -1.35 -7.94 11.45
C ARG A 38 -2.55 -8.40 12.28
N VAL A 39 -3.14 -7.51 13.08
CA VAL A 39 -4.36 -7.80 13.85
C VAL A 39 -5.53 -8.17 12.95
N ARG A 40 -5.76 -7.42 11.86
CA ARG A 40 -6.81 -7.72 10.88
C ARG A 40 -6.63 -9.11 10.29
N TYR A 41 -5.42 -9.44 9.84
CA TYR A 41 -5.09 -10.77 9.31
C TYR A 41 -5.35 -11.88 10.34
N LEU A 42 -4.86 -11.73 11.57
CA LEU A 42 -5.02 -12.72 12.63
C LEU A 42 -6.47 -12.89 13.09
N ASN A 43 -7.29 -11.87 12.90
CA ASN A 43 -8.73 -11.92 13.14
C ASN A 43 -9.54 -12.38 11.91
N GLY A 44 -8.88 -12.89 10.87
CA GLY A 44 -9.52 -13.48 9.70
C GLY A 44 -9.92 -12.50 8.59
N GLY A 45 -9.39 -11.28 8.60
CA GLY A 45 -9.57 -10.33 7.50
C GLY A 45 -8.76 -10.76 6.27
N ASN A 46 -9.39 -10.75 5.11
CA ASN A 46 -8.72 -11.05 3.83
C ASN A 46 -7.71 -9.95 3.50
N ILE A 47 -6.52 -10.37 3.07
CA ILE A 47 -5.46 -9.50 2.56
C ILE A 47 -5.81 -8.90 1.18
N ASP A 48 -6.80 -9.48 0.50
CA ASP A 48 -7.39 -8.97 -0.75
C ASP A 48 -8.34 -7.79 -0.54
N ASP A 49 -8.68 -7.48 0.72
CA ASP A 49 -9.09 -6.12 1.05
C ASP A 49 -7.81 -5.26 1.04
N GLN A 50 -7.23 -5.08 -0.14
CA GLN A 50 -6.52 -3.86 -0.42
C GLN A 50 -7.48 -2.77 0.04
N GLN A 51 -7.11 -2.09 1.11
CA GLN A 51 -7.53 -0.71 1.21
C GLN A 51 -6.92 -0.05 -0.03
N THR A 52 -7.62 -0.12 -1.16
CA THR A 52 -7.92 1.06 -1.94
C THR A 52 -8.36 2.06 -0.90
N VAL A 53 -7.40 2.82 -0.40
CA VAL A 53 -7.69 4.01 0.36
C VAL A 53 -8.43 4.83 -0.69
N GLU A 54 -9.75 4.73 -0.74
CA GLU A 54 -10.60 5.82 -1.23
C GLU A 54 -10.51 6.97 -0.21
N SER A 55 -9.28 7.33 0.15
CA SER A 55 -8.98 8.57 0.81
C SER A 55 -9.09 9.60 -0.30
N PRO A 56 -9.85 10.68 -0.11
CA PRO A 56 -9.84 11.81 -1.03
C PRO A 56 -8.42 12.30 -1.34
N LEU A 57 -7.46 12.08 -0.43
CA LEU A 57 -6.04 12.36 -0.66
C LEU A 57 -5.38 11.35 -1.61
N HIS A 58 -5.73 10.07 -1.56
CA HIS A 58 -5.20 9.05 -2.48
C HIS A 58 -5.76 9.26 -3.88
N GLN A 59 -7.06 9.56 -3.99
CA GLN A 59 -7.66 9.93 -5.28
C GLN A 59 -7.09 11.25 -5.79
N ALA A 60 -6.89 12.27 -4.94
CA ALA A 60 -6.22 13.50 -5.35
C ALA A 60 -4.78 13.27 -5.81
N ILE A 61 -4.03 12.37 -5.17
CA ILE A 61 -2.67 11.99 -5.61
C ILE A 61 -2.72 11.25 -6.95
N ILE A 62 -3.68 10.34 -7.15
CA ILE A 62 -3.87 9.65 -8.43
C ILE A 62 -4.26 10.65 -9.52
N ASP A 63 -5.23 11.52 -9.27
CA ASP A 63 -5.67 12.57 -10.20
C ASP A 63 -4.53 13.54 -10.52
N GLU A 64 -3.66 13.86 -9.55
CA GLU A 64 -2.49 14.72 -9.77
C GLU A 64 -1.41 14.01 -10.60
N ILE A 65 -1.18 12.72 -10.38
CA ILE A 65 -0.28 11.89 -11.18
C ILE A 65 -0.82 11.71 -12.61
N GLU A 66 -2.11 11.42 -12.76
CA GLU A 66 -2.79 11.31 -14.05
C GLU A 66 -2.76 12.65 -14.78
N TYR A 67 -3.01 13.77 -14.10
CA TYR A 67 -2.86 15.11 -14.68
C TYR A 67 -1.42 15.40 -15.12
N MET A 68 -0.40 14.94 -14.38
CA MET A 68 1.01 15.06 -14.80
C MET A 68 1.36 14.16 -16.00
N ILE A 69 0.72 12.99 -16.11
CA ILE A 69 0.93 12.03 -17.22
C ILE A 69 0.17 12.46 -18.48
N GLU A 70 -1.10 12.88 -18.34
CA GLU A 70 -1.96 13.34 -19.43
C GLU A 70 -1.61 14.76 -19.87
N GLY A 71 -1.28 15.62 -18.91
CA GLY A 71 -0.84 16.99 -19.11
C GLY A 71 0.67 17.11 -19.09
N ARG A 72 1.35 16.60 -20.13
CA ARG A 72 2.72 16.97 -20.56
C ARG A 72 3.53 17.85 -19.58
N ILE A 73 4.00 17.31 -18.47
CA ILE A 73 5.12 17.92 -17.75
C ILE A 73 6.04 16.80 -17.30
N PHE A 74 6.86 16.28 -18.22
CA PHE A 74 8.25 15.87 -17.94
C PHE A 74 9.02 15.34 -19.17
N PHE A 75 8.75 15.82 -20.39
CA PHE A 75 9.68 15.53 -21.51
C PHE A 75 10.75 16.60 -21.71
N ASP A 76 10.59 17.79 -21.13
CA ASP A 76 11.59 18.86 -21.27
C ASP A 76 12.77 18.71 -20.27
N TYR A 77 12.69 17.77 -19.32
CA TYR A 77 13.75 17.52 -18.32
C TYR A 77 14.42 16.13 -18.41
N PHE A 78 13.99 15.28 -19.34
CA PHE A 78 14.69 14.03 -19.65
C PHE A 78 15.29 14.10 -21.05
N ASP A 79 16.56 13.73 -21.15
CA ASP A 79 17.23 13.45 -22.43
C ASP A 79 16.31 12.58 -23.32
N LYS A 80 16.18 12.94 -24.59
CA LYS A 80 15.29 12.33 -25.58
C LYS A 80 15.43 10.80 -25.64
N GLU A 81 16.63 10.29 -25.41
CA GLU A 81 16.87 8.85 -25.37
C GLU A 81 16.18 8.15 -24.19
N LYS A 82 16.05 8.82 -23.04
CA LYS A 82 15.37 8.28 -21.86
C LYS A 82 13.85 8.37 -21.99
N SER A 83 13.33 9.42 -22.62
CA SER A 83 11.89 9.54 -22.87
C SER A 83 11.39 8.43 -23.79
N GLU A 84 12.11 8.16 -24.88
CA GLU A 84 11.77 7.10 -25.83
C GLU A 84 11.82 5.70 -25.18
N LYS A 85 12.76 5.45 -24.27
CA LYS A 85 12.84 4.19 -23.52
C LYS A 85 11.67 4.01 -22.55
N ILE A 86 11.26 5.07 -21.85
CA ILE A 86 10.11 5.01 -20.93
C ILE A 86 8.82 4.79 -21.71
N GLU A 87 8.65 5.47 -22.85
CA GLU A 87 7.49 5.29 -23.72
C GLU A 87 7.41 3.87 -24.31
N ALA A 88 8.54 3.28 -24.68
CA ALA A 88 8.60 1.89 -25.14
C ALA A 88 8.17 0.90 -24.05
N ILE A 89 8.69 1.05 -22.82
CA ILE A 89 8.33 0.20 -21.67
C ILE A 89 6.83 0.32 -21.36
N PHE A 90 6.28 1.54 -21.40
CA PHE A 90 4.86 1.77 -21.12
C PHE A 90 3.96 1.09 -22.17
N ASN A 91 4.32 1.20 -23.45
CA ASN A 91 3.56 0.59 -24.53
C ASN A 91 3.65 -0.95 -24.54
N GLU A 92 4.82 -1.51 -24.20
CA GLU A 92 5.01 -2.96 -24.04
C GLU A 92 4.11 -3.49 -22.90
N HIS A 93 4.13 -2.83 -21.74
CA HIS A 93 3.32 -3.27 -20.59
C HIS A 93 1.82 -3.12 -20.84
N LYS A 94 1.40 -2.09 -21.59
CA LYS A 94 0.01 -1.91 -22.02
C LYS A 94 -0.45 -3.04 -22.93
N ALA A 95 0.42 -3.55 -23.81
CA ALA A 95 0.08 -4.68 -24.69
C ALA A 95 -0.06 -5.98 -23.90
N GLU A 96 0.82 -6.25 -22.93
CA GLU A 96 0.74 -7.44 -22.06
C GLU A 96 -0.54 -7.50 -21.23
N ILE A 97 -1.04 -6.35 -20.77
CA ILE A 97 -2.29 -6.25 -20.01
C ILE A 97 -3.50 -6.51 -20.92
N ILE A 98 -3.46 -6.07 -22.17
CA ILE A 98 -4.53 -6.33 -23.14
C ILE A 98 -4.56 -7.81 -23.55
N GLU A 99 -3.39 -8.44 -23.71
CA GLU A 99 -3.28 -9.85 -24.12
C GLU A 99 -3.68 -10.83 -23.01
N LYS A 100 -3.50 -10.47 -21.73
CA LYS A 100 -3.95 -11.29 -20.58
C LYS A 100 -5.44 -11.22 -20.28
N ASN A 101 -6.15 -10.27 -20.87
CA ASN A 101 -7.60 -10.06 -20.66
C ASN A 101 -8.44 -10.51 -21.87
N HIS A 102 -7.85 -11.28 -22.78
CA HIS A 102 -8.49 -11.89 -23.95
C HIS A 102 -8.33 -13.41 -23.94
#